data_AF-A0A382DQF7-F1
#
_entry.id   AF-A0A382DQF7-F1
#
_cell.length_a   1.000
_cell.length_b   1.000
_cell.length_c   1.000
_cell.angle_alpha   90.00
_cell.angle_beta   90.00
_cell.angle_gamma   90.00
#
_symmetry.space_group_name_H-M   'P 1'
#
loop_
_entity.id
_entity.type
_entity.pdbx_description
1 polymer ?
#
loop_
_entity_poly.entity_id
_entity_poly.type
_entity_poly.pdbx_seq_one_letter_code
_entity_poly.pdbx_strand_id
1 'polypeptide(L)'
;MNKKANDISLCEKIFSHFRYWQDFTVMLFYLKKAFKNSGYVLSRAFKNDFPIDAILRDGKKVKIRTFNAIYFISQVQKRQNIDFDFNNDIVTIQPNEKTRKITFYGGLDNGDLANIFLKKDYDAFKIKDNTVVDIGANI
;
A
#
# COMPACT_ATOMS: atom_id res chain seq x y z
N MET A 1 -14.30 -33.84 24.73
CA MET A 1 -14.10 -32.69 23.82
C MET A 1 -12.99 -31.81 24.40
N ASN A 2 -11.78 -31.89 23.87
CA ASN A 2 -10.69 -30.98 24.24
C ASN A 2 -11.00 -29.58 23.68
N LYS A 3 -11.25 -28.60 24.55
CA LYS A 3 -11.19 -27.18 24.16
C LYS A 3 -9.78 -26.93 23.66
N LYS A 4 -9.61 -26.59 22.38
CA LYS A 4 -8.35 -26.06 21.87
C LYS A 4 -7.96 -24.89 22.76
N ALA A 5 -6.77 -24.95 23.36
CA ALA A 5 -6.18 -23.79 24.00
C ALA A 5 -6.18 -22.66 22.95
N ASN A 6 -6.62 -21.47 23.34
CA ASN A 6 -6.43 -20.30 22.47
C ASN A 6 -4.92 -20.05 22.48
N ASP A 7 -4.23 -20.34 21.38
CA ASP A 7 -2.76 -20.23 21.26
C ASP A 7 -2.25 -18.78 21.35
N ILE A 8 -3.15 -17.80 21.52
CA ILE A 8 -2.83 -16.37 21.62
C ILE A 8 -3.22 -15.86 23.01
N SER A 9 -2.24 -15.32 23.72
CA SER A 9 -2.40 -14.73 25.04
C SER A 9 -3.31 -13.49 25.02
N LEU A 10 -3.93 -13.17 26.17
CA LEU A 10 -4.75 -11.96 26.30
C LEU A 10 -3.94 -10.68 26.03
N CYS A 11 -2.68 -10.64 26.47
CA CYS A 11 -1.77 -9.53 26.20
C CYS A 11 -1.53 -9.35 24.70
N GLU A 12 -1.30 -10.43 23.96
CA GLU A 12 -1.13 -10.36 22.49
C GLU A 12 -2.39 -9.86 21.79
N LYS A 13 -3.58 -10.27 22.25
CA LYS A 13 -4.86 -9.74 21.74
C LYS A 13 -4.97 -8.24 21.96
N ILE A 14 -4.75 -7.76 23.18
CA ILE A 14 -4.80 -6.33 23.50
C ILE A 14 -3.77 -5.55 22.66
N PHE A 15 -2.53 -6.06 22.61
CA PHE A 15 -1.45 -5.41 21.87
C PHE A 15 -1.70 -5.42 20.35
N SER A 16 -2.38 -6.43 19.81
CA SER A 16 -2.80 -6.44 18.41
C SER A 16 -3.82 -5.34 18.09
N HIS A 17 -4.79 -5.08 18.99
CA HIS A 17 -5.73 -3.97 18.83
C HIS A 17 -5.04 -2.61 18.91
N PHE A 18 -4.10 -2.44 19.85
CA PHE A 18 -3.32 -1.22 19.94
C PHE A 18 -2.54 -0.94 18.65
N ARG A 19 -1.82 -1.95 18.14
CA ARG A 19 -1.09 -1.86 16.86
C ARG A 19 -2.02 -1.54 15.70
N TYR A 20 -3.18 -2.19 15.62
CA TYR A 20 -4.18 -1.90 14.60
C TYR A 20 -4.60 -0.43 14.61
N TRP A 21 -4.92 0.13 15.78
CA TRP A 21 -5.31 1.54 15.89
C TRP A 21 -4.18 2.51 15.55
N GLN A 22 -2.93 2.16 15.90
CA GLN A 22 -1.76 2.90 15.49
C GLN A 22 -1.62 2.93 13.96
N ASP A 23 -1.65 1.76 13.31
CA ASP A 23 -1.52 1.64 11.86
C ASP A 23 -2.66 2.34 11.12
N PHE A 24 -3.89 2.22 11.65
CA PHE A 24 -5.05 2.93 11.13
C PHE A 24 -4.87 4.45 11.19
N THR A 25 -4.38 4.98 12.31
CA THR A 25 -4.12 6.43 12.46
C THR A 25 -3.05 6.92 11.49
N VAL A 26 -2.00 6.12 11.28
CA VAL A 26 -0.94 6.41 10.30
C VAL A 26 -1.51 6.43 8.87
N MET A 27 -2.37 5.46 8.52
CA MET A 27 -3.04 5.41 7.23
C MET A 27 -3.93 6.64 6.99
N LEU A 28 -4.71 7.08 7.97
CA LEU A 28 -5.49 8.32 7.87
C LEU A 28 -4.62 9.56 7.63
N PHE A 29 -3.46 9.63 8.28
CA PHE A 29 -2.50 10.72 8.08
C PHE A 29 -1.94 10.75 6.66
N TYR A 30 -1.57 9.59 6.10
CA TYR A 30 -1.10 9.49 4.72
C TYR A 30 -2.19 9.83 3.71
N LEU A 31 -3.42 9.37 3.94
CA LEU A 31 -4.58 9.71 3.09
C LEU A 31 -4.83 11.22 3.08
N LYS A 32 -4.77 11.88 4.24
CA LYS A 32 -4.86 13.35 4.34
C LYS A 32 -3.73 14.06 3.61
N LYS A 33 -2.52 13.50 3.65
CA LYS A 33 -1.38 14.02 2.88
C LYS A 33 -1.55 13.78 1.37
N ALA A 34 -2.21 12.71 0.96
CA ALA A 34 -2.35 12.34 -0.43
C ALA A 34 -3.41 13.14 -1.18
N PHE A 35 -4.58 13.30 -0.57
CA PHE A 35 -5.75 13.84 -1.25
C PHE A 35 -6.16 15.20 -0.67
N LYS A 36 -6.43 16.18 -1.55
CA LYS A 36 -7.04 17.46 -1.18
C LYS A 36 -8.43 17.24 -0.58
N ASN A 37 -9.23 16.36 -1.19
CA ASN A 37 -10.57 15.99 -0.74
C ASN A 37 -10.57 14.69 0.11
N SER A 38 -9.56 14.51 0.96
CA SER A 38 -9.37 13.30 1.77
C SER A 38 -10.58 12.87 2.60
N GLY A 39 -11.31 13.81 3.22
CA GLY A 39 -12.54 13.48 3.96
C GLY A 39 -13.64 12.87 3.09
N TYR A 40 -13.80 13.37 1.86
CA TYR A 40 -14.73 12.81 0.87
C TYR A 40 -14.30 11.41 0.43
N VAL A 41 -13.01 11.24 0.10
CA VAL A 41 -12.45 9.95 -0.29
C VAL A 41 -12.65 8.91 0.80
N LEU A 42 -12.33 9.25 2.05
CA LEU A 42 -12.48 8.34 3.19
C LEU A 42 -13.94 7.97 3.45
N SER A 43 -14.86 8.94 3.42
CA SER A 43 -16.30 8.70 3.65
C SER A 43 -16.89 7.76 2.60
N ARG A 44 -16.54 7.97 1.32
CA ARG A 44 -16.97 7.10 0.21
C ARG A 44 -16.37 5.70 0.32
N ALA A 45 -15.08 5.61 0.68
CA ALA A 45 -14.40 4.33 0.89
C ALA A 45 -15.04 3.49 1.99
N PHE A 46 -15.42 4.10 3.13
CA PHE A 46 -16.13 3.39 4.20
C PHE A 46 -17.53 2.92 3.80
N LYS A 47 -18.17 3.58 2.83
CA LYS A 47 -19.46 3.17 2.25
C LYS A 47 -19.31 2.17 1.10
N ASN A 48 -18.06 1.78 0.78
CA ASN A 48 -17.74 0.96 -0.39
C ASN A 48 -18.29 1.56 -1.71
N ASP A 49 -18.30 2.89 -1.81
CA ASP A 49 -18.96 3.64 -2.86
C ASP A 49 -17.96 4.06 -3.95
N PHE A 50 -17.51 3.04 -4.68
CA PHE A 50 -16.56 3.15 -5.78
C PHE A 50 -17.28 3.18 -7.14
N PRO A 51 -16.72 3.85 -8.17
CA PRO A 51 -15.47 4.60 -8.14
C PRO A 51 -15.57 5.95 -7.42
N ILE A 52 -14.45 6.44 -6.89
CA ILE A 52 -14.34 7.71 -6.15
C ILE A 52 -13.54 8.71 -6.99
N ASP A 53 -14.14 9.88 -7.25
CA ASP A 53 -13.41 11.00 -7.83
C ASP A 53 -12.57 11.71 -6.76
N ALA A 54 -11.25 11.56 -6.87
CA ALA A 54 -10.29 12.09 -5.92
C ALA A 54 -9.39 13.16 -6.56
N ILE A 55 -8.84 14.04 -5.73
CA ILE A 55 -7.95 15.12 -6.17
C ILE A 55 -6.66 15.00 -5.36
N LEU A 56 -5.55 14.72 -6.06
CA LEU A 56 -4.21 14.70 -5.47
C LEU A 56 -3.77 16.11 -5.02
N ARG A 57 -2.74 16.20 -4.16
CA ARG A 57 -2.24 17.49 -3.64
C ARG A 57 -1.65 18.40 -4.71
N ASP A 58 -1.14 17.85 -5.79
CA ASP A 58 -0.71 18.60 -6.99
C ASP A 58 -1.90 19.13 -7.82
N GLY A 59 -3.13 18.65 -7.56
CA GLY A 59 -4.33 19.02 -8.29
C GLY A 59 -4.75 18.02 -9.37
N LYS A 60 -3.97 16.96 -9.63
CA LYS A 60 -4.35 15.89 -10.56
C LYS A 60 -5.64 15.23 -10.09
N LYS A 61 -6.64 15.19 -10.98
CA LYS A 61 -7.90 14.48 -10.75
C LYS A 61 -7.73 13.02 -11.12
N VAL A 62 -8.20 12.14 -10.26
CA VAL A 62 -7.97 10.70 -10.38
C VAL A 62 -9.25 9.96 -10.01
N LYS A 63 -9.52 8.83 -10.67
CA LYS A 63 -10.68 7.98 -10.38
C LYS A 63 -10.19 6.71 -9.69
N ILE A 64 -10.51 6.59 -8.41
CA ILE A 64 -10.08 5.47 -7.58
C ILE A 64 -11.15 4.38 -7.63
N ARG A 65 -10.77 3.15 -7.97
CA ARG A 65 -11.70 2.03 -8.16
C ARG A 65 -11.78 1.08 -6.96
N THR A 66 -10.76 1.07 -6.11
CA THR A 66 -10.70 0.16 -4.96
C THR A 66 -10.11 0.83 -3.72
N PHE A 67 -10.29 0.17 -2.57
CA PHE A 67 -9.62 0.57 -1.33
C PHE A 67 -8.10 0.39 -1.40
N ASN A 68 -7.61 -0.67 -2.06
CA ASN A 68 -6.18 -0.93 -2.21
C ASN A 68 -5.47 0.21 -2.95
N ALA A 69 -6.09 0.73 -4.01
CA ALA A 69 -5.58 1.90 -4.71
C ALA A 69 -5.46 3.12 -3.78
N ILE A 70 -6.44 3.37 -2.88
CA ILE A 70 -6.33 4.45 -1.88
C ILE A 70 -5.07 4.26 -1.03
N TYR A 71 -4.87 3.04 -0.51
CA TYR A 71 -3.73 2.72 0.34
C TYR A 71 -2.40 2.91 -0.42
N PHE A 72 -2.29 2.31 -1.60
CA PHE A 72 -1.11 2.38 -2.46
C PHE A 72 -0.74 3.85 -2.73
N ILE A 73 -1.66 4.64 -3.30
CA ILE A 73 -1.43 6.05 -3.64
C ILE A 73 -0.97 6.84 -2.41
N SER A 74 -1.59 6.59 -1.25
CA SER A 74 -1.27 7.29 -0.01
C SER A 74 0.17 7.05 0.47
N GLN A 75 0.73 5.89 0.16
CA GLN A 75 2.10 5.51 0.50
C GLN A 75 3.14 6.00 -0.51
N VAL A 76 2.75 6.15 -1.78
CA VAL A 76 3.70 6.35 -2.89
C VAL A 76 3.81 7.78 -3.39
N GLN A 77 2.84 8.65 -3.12
CA GLN A 77 2.73 10.00 -3.70
C GLN A 77 3.95 10.92 -3.50
N LYS A 78 4.87 10.59 -2.57
CA LYS A 78 6.08 11.39 -2.31
C LYS A 78 7.38 10.71 -2.71
N ARG A 79 7.33 9.52 -3.30
CA ARG A 79 8.54 8.79 -3.67
C ARG A 79 8.92 9.19 -5.10
N GLN A 80 10.13 9.74 -5.28
CA GLN A 80 10.63 10.16 -6.60
C GLN A 80 10.80 8.99 -7.58
N ASN A 81 10.84 7.76 -7.05
CA ASN A 81 11.19 6.55 -7.77
C ASN A 81 9.95 5.75 -8.23
N ILE A 82 8.76 6.34 -8.16
CA ILE A 82 7.52 5.69 -8.58
C ILE A 82 6.57 6.68 -9.24
N ASP A 83 5.97 6.23 -10.34
CA ASP A 83 4.95 6.94 -11.08
C ASP A 83 3.76 6.01 -11.34
N PHE A 84 2.61 6.60 -11.61
CA PHE A 84 1.38 5.87 -11.83
C PHE A 84 0.43 6.56 -12.83
N ASP A 85 -0.17 5.72 -13.67
CA ASP A 85 -1.25 6.06 -14.59
C ASP A 85 -2.55 5.39 -14.16
N PHE A 86 -3.47 6.21 -13.65
CA PHE A 86 -4.79 5.77 -13.20
C PHE A 86 -5.69 5.24 -14.31
N ASN A 87 -5.56 5.80 -15.51
CA ASN A 87 -6.48 5.48 -16.60
C ASN A 87 -6.16 4.09 -17.16
N ASN A 88 -4.86 3.80 -17.26
CA ASN A 88 -4.34 2.56 -17.81
C ASN A 88 -4.01 1.51 -16.75
N ASP A 89 -4.18 1.83 -15.46
CA ASP A 89 -3.81 0.97 -14.34
C ASP A 89 -2.36 0.49 -14.43
N ILE A 90 -1.45 1.46 -14.53
CA ILE A 90 -0.01 1.21 -14.67
C ILE A 90 0.72 1.83 -13.49
N VAL A 91 1.60 1.04 -12.87
CA VAL A 91 2.58 1.49 -11.90
C VAL A 91 3.96 1.33 -12.49
N THR A 92 4.79 2.35 -12.38
CA THR A 92 6.15 2.32 -12.89
C THR A 92 7.13 2.64 -11.78
N ILE A 93 8.09 1.75 -11.53
CA ILE A 93 9.08 1.86 -10.46
C ILE A 93 10.48 1.95 -11.07
N GLN A 94 11.29 2.88 -10.56
CA GLN A 94 12.71 3.00 -10.88
C GLN A 94 13.53 3.09 -9.59
N PRO A 95 13.98 1.96 -9.03
CA PRO A 95 14.58 1.93 -7.68
C PRO A 95 15.82 2.82 -7.53
N ASN A 96 16.61 2.98 -8.60
CA ASN A 96 17.70 3.94 -8.71
C ASN A 96 17.99 4.25 -10.19
N GLU A 97 18.76 5.32 -10.46
CA GLU A 97 19.09 5.77 -11.83
C GLU A 97 19.78 4.71 -12.70
N LYS A 98 20.50 3.77 -12.09
CA LYS A 98 21.24 2.71 -12.79
C LYS A 98 20.38 1.49 -13.09
N THR A 99 19.21 1.38 -12.48
CA THR A 99 18.30 0.23 -12.64
C THR A 99 17.30 0.53 -13.74
N ARG A 100 17.02 -0.47 -14.58
CA ARG A 100 15.98 -0.35 -15.60
C ARG A 100 14.62 -0.07 -14.93
N LYS A 101 13.84 0.77 -15.59
CA LYS A 101 12.46 1.06 -15.19
C LYS A 101 11.63 -0.22 -15.29
N ILE A 102 10.86 -0.53 -14.24
CA ILE A 102 9.97 -1.69 -14.17
C ILE A 102 8.54 -1.19 -14.28
N THR A 103 7.75 -1.81 -15.16
CA THR A 103 6.35 -1.44 -15.41
C THR A 103 5.44 -2.59 -15.00
N PHE A 104 4.46 -2.29 -14.15
CA PHE A 104 3.43 -3.19 -13.67
C PHE A 104 2.08 -2.78 -14.26
N TYR A 105 1.44 -3.70 -14.95
CA TYR A 105 0.05 -3.56 -15.42
C TYR A 105 -0.87 -4.15 -14.34
N GLY A 106 -1.91 -3.44 -13.95
CA GLY A 106 -2.75 -3.79 -12.80
C GLY A 106 -2.19 -3.36 -11.45
N GLY A 107 -1.10 -2.59 -11.43
CA GLY A 107 -0.32 -2.37 -10.22
C GLY A 107 -0.97 -1.45 -9.17
N LEU A 108 -2.05 -0.72 -9.51
CA LEU A 108 -2.68 0.20 -8.54
C LEU A 108 -3.43 -0.52 -7.43
N ASP A 109 -3.97 -1.70 -7.73
CA ASP A 109 -4.74 -2.50 -6.78
C ASP A 109 -3.87 -3.50 -5.99
N ASN A 110 -2.57 -3.53 -6.28
CA ASN A 110 -1.60 -4.42 -5.65
C ASN A 110 -0.84 -3.71 -4.52
N GLY A 111 -0.93 -4.29 -3.32
CA GLY A 111 -0.56 -3.62 -2.07
C GLY A 111 0.94 -3.51 -1.81
N ASP A 112 1.75 -4.45 -2.33
CA ASP A 112 3.12 -4.63 -1.85
C ASP A 112 4.22 -4.10 -2.78
N LEU A 113 3.89 -3.64 -3.98
CA LEU A 113 4.86 -3.13 -4.95
C LEU A 113 5.83 -2.08 -4.35
N ALA A 114 5.29 -1.15 -3.58
CA ALA A 114 6.07 -0.08 -2.96
C ALA A 114 6.97 -0.59 -1.82
N ASN A 115 6.58 -1.65 -1.11
CA ASN A 115 7.42 -2.23 -0.07
C ASN A 115 8.54 -3.06 -0.72
N ILE A 116 8.17 -3.97 -1.62
CA ILE A 116 9.07 -4.93 -2.26
C ILE A 116 10.17 -4.26 -3.08
N PHE A 117 9.80 -3.29 -3.93
CA PHE A 117 10.73 -2.71 -4.90
C PHE A 117 11.37 -1.37 -4.47
N LEU A 118 10.81 -0.70 -3.45
CA LEU A 118 11.35 0.58 -2.96
C LEU A 118 11.84 0.53 -1.52
N LYS A 119 11.38 -0.41 -0.70
CA LYS A 119 12.04 -0.67 0.58
C LYS A 119 13.10 -1.74 0.38
N LYS A 120 14.04 -1.75 1.30
CA LYS A 120 15.15 -2.67 1.37
C LYS A 120 14.75 -3.92 2.15
N ASP A 121 13.50 -4.34 2.04
CA ASP A 121 12.93 -5.42 2.87
C ASP A 121 13.66 -6.74 2.62
N TYR A 122 14.28 -6.92 1.44
CA TYR A 122 15.13 -8.07 1.12
C TYR A 122 16.64 -7.86 1.31
N ASP A 123 17.11 -6.65 1.67
CA ASP A 123 18.55 -6.39 1.87
C ASP A 123 19.12 -7.21 3.05
N ALA A 124 18.26 -7.67 3.96
CA ALA A 124 18.64 -8.55 5.06
C ALA A 124 19.08 -9.95 4.59
N PHE A 125 18.69 -10.37 3.37
CA PHE A 125 19.01 -11.69 2.85
C PHE A 125 20.31 -11.67 2.03
N LYS A 126 21.14 -12.71 2.19
CA LYS A 126 22.27 -12.95 1.29
C LYS A 126 21.76 -13.60 0.00
N ILE A 127 21.43 -12.78 -0.98
CA ILE A 127 20.84 -13.22 -2.26
C ILE A 127 21.90 -13.86 -3.18
N LYS A 128 23.18 -13.48 -3.04
CA LYS A 128 24.25 -14.02 -3.90
C LYS A 128 24.31 -15.54 -3.76
N ASP A 129 24.20 -16.23 -4.89
CA ASP A 129 24.21 -17.69 -5.03
C ASP A 129 23.00 -18.43 -4.40
N ASN A 130 21.95 -17.70 -4.00
CA ASN A 130 20.74 -18.27 -3.41
C ASN A 130 19.47 -17.82 -4.16
N THR A 131 18.49 -18.72 -4.28
CA THR A 131 17.13 -18.36 -4.72
C THR A 131 16.28 -17.99 -3.50
N VAL A 132 15.72 -16.78 -3.50
CA VAL A 132 14.74 -16.35 -2.50
C VAL A 132 13.35 -16.45 -3.13
N VAL A 133 12.43 -17.14 -2.46
CA VAL A 133 11.03 -17.26 -2.88
C VAL A 133 10.15 -16.57 -1.84
N ASP A 134 9.44 -15.54 -2.25
CA ASP A 134 8.41 -14.89 -1.43
C ASP A 134 7.03 -15.44 -1.82
N ILE A 135 6.32 -15.98 -0.84
CA ILE A 135 4.97 -16.56 -0.99
C ILE A 135 3.87 -15.71 -0.34
N GLY A 136 4.23 -14.57 0.26
CA GLY A 136 3.31 -13.64 0.92
C GLY A 136 3.06 -12.35 0.14
N ALA A 137 3.92 -12.04 -0.83
CA ALA A 137 3.82 -10.85 -1.66
C ALA A 137 2.57 -10.82 -2.54
N ASN A 138 1.79 -9.73 -2.46
CA ASN A 138 0.70 -9.44 -3.41
C ASN A 138 1.15 -8.37 -4.43
N ILE A 139 1.56 -8.83 -5.62
CA ILE A 139 2.19 -8.06 -6.72
C ILE A 139 1.25 -7.91 -7.91
#